data_AF-A0A7J6AUM8-F1
#
_entry.id   AF-A0A7J6AUM8-F1
#
_cell.length_a   1.000
_cell.length_b   1.000
_cell.length_c   1.000
_cell.angle_alpha   90.00
_cell.angle_beta   90.00
_cell.angle_gamma   90.00
#
_symmetry.space_group_name_H-M   'P 1'
#
loop_
_entity.id
_entity.type
_entity.pdbx_description
1 polymer ?
#
loop_
_entity_poly.entity_id
_entity_poly.type
_entity_poly.pdbx_seq_one_letter_code
_entity_poly.pdbx_strand_id
1 'polypeptide(L)'
;LYYPPTNPYRIVWYQYVGRGYPLVYDSWNPWEVIDRYRGRTWLYTGSHKDCSLVIDELSLSHNGDRIYTWIDPENVGRSTFRFFDVTTLIHVKSTADKPSVSISGGYKIGESITVQCTTRHSCPYSPPSLSLTGIDKKPGAEDRLKNSLIRSDGTWEIRLTREGIVQSERHTFLCSVRHRGGLSESTTIIHTAQCSTDQARITPDSNTEFLEGLEQDIVCSVTYMCTKNQPQFLWNDGGLRGIKSSPTKRGTKYEARSTLKFTAKADDHGRTITCQSNLEGNVQRVQITLRVKSE
;
A
#
# COMPACT_ATOMS: atom_id res chain seq x y z
N LEU A 1 21.30 26.13 -56.04
CA LEU A 1 22.13 25.42 -55.04
C LEU A 1 21.34 25.36 -53.75
N TYR A 2 20.68 24.22 -53.48
CA TYR A 2 20.03 23.99 -52.20
C TYR A 2 21.14 23.63 -51.22
N TYR A 3 21.51 24.56 -50.34
CA TYR A 3 22.40 24.23 -49.23
C TYR A 3 21.63 23.25 -48.32
N PRO A 4 22.19 22.07 -48.00
CA PRO A 4 21.54 21.16 -47.08
C PRO A 4 21.36 21.85 -45.70
N PRO A 5 20.25 21.60 -44.98
CA PRO A 5 20.02 22.16 -43.66
C PRO A 5 21.21 21.89 -42.74
N THR A 6 21.65 22.91 -41.99
CA THR A 6 22.73 22.77 -41.00
C THR A 6 22.39 21.72 -39.94
N ASN A 7 21.10 21.59 -39.58
CA ASN A 7 20.57 20.45 -38.82
C ASN A 7 19.05 20.28 -39.10
N PRO A 8 18.64 19.27 -39.89
CA PRO A 8 17.22 19.03 -40.20
C PRO A 8 16.40 18.50 -39.01
N TYR A 9 17.04 18.29 -37.86
CA TYR A 9 16.41 17.85 -36.61
C TYR A 9 16.43 18.93 -35.53
N ARG A 10 16.68 20.19 -35.90
CA ARG A 10 16.62 21.31 -34.95
C ARG A 10 15.18 21.44 -34.41
N ILE A 11 15.01 21.31 -33.10
CA ILE A 11 13.72 21.40 -32.42
C ILE A 11 13.68 22.73 -31.66
N VAL A 12 12.66 23.54 -31.95
CA VAL A 12 12.39 24.79 -31.26
C VAL A 12 10.95 24.78 -30.75
N TRP A 13 10.72 25.25 -29.54
CA TRP A 13 9.37 25.40 -28.99
C TRP A 13 8.97 26.87 -28.93
N TYR A 14 7.71 27.12 -29.23
CA TYR A 14 7.13 28.45 -29.32
C TYR A 14 5.84 28.55 -28.52
N GLN A 15 5.53 29.76 -28.07
CA GLN A 15 4.24 30.08 -27.47
C GLN A 15 3.25 30.47 -28.57
N TYR A 16 2.05 29.90 -28.52
CA TYR A 16 0.96 30.22 -29.44
C TYR A 16 0.31 31.55 -29.04
N VAL A 17 0.56 32.59 -29.84
CA VAL A 17 0.03 33.95 -29.66
C VAL A 17 -0.45 34.52 -31.00
N GLY A 18 -1.23 35.60 -30.96
CA GLY A 18 -1.79 36.21 -32.17
C GLY A 18 -0.76 36.84 -33.13
N ARG A 19 0.43 37.21 -32.63
CA ARG A 19 1.49 37.82 -33.44
C ARG A 19 2.87 37.40 -32.96
N GLY A 20 3.75 37.06 -33.90
CA GLY A 20 5.14 36.68 -33.63
C GLY A 20 5.30 35.21 -33.27
N TYR A 21 6.52 34.86 -32.86
CA TYR A 21 6.91 33.50 -32.46
C TYR A 21 7.74 33.57 -31.17
N PRO A 22 7.11 33.84 -30.01
CA PRO A 22 7.83 33.92 -28.74
C PRO A 22 8.47 32.56 -28.42
N LEU A 23 9.78 32.55 -28.18
CA LEU A 23 10.56 31.34 -27.94
C LEU A 23 10.31 30.80 -26.53
N VAL A 24 9.86 29.55 -26.45
CA VAL A 24 9.73 28.77 -25.20
C VAL A 24 10.99 27.96 -24.95
N TYR A 25 11.60 27.39 -25.99
CA TYR A 25 12.89 26.70 -25.93
C TYR A 25 13.62 26.80 -27.26
N ASP A 26 14.90 27.15 -27.21
CA ASP A 26 15.83 27.07 -28.33
C ASP A 26 17.24 26.78 -27.79
N SER A 27 17.86 25.69 -28.26
CA SER A 27 19.23 25.35 -27.85
C SER A 27 20.29 26.24 -28.51
N TRP A 28 19.98 26.85 -29.66
CA TRP A 28 20.92 27.69 -30.40
C TRP A 28 20.90 29.13 -29.87
N ASN A 29 19.71 29.64 -29.54
CA ASN A 29 19.53 31.00 -29.03
C ASN A 29 18.84 31.00 -27.66
N PRO A 30 19.47 30.41 -26.62
CA PRO A 30 18.86 30.30 -25.29
C PRO A 30 18.55 31.66 -24.65
N TRP A 31 19.28 32.72 -25.04
CA TRP A 31 19.08 34.08 -24.55
C TRP A 31 17.85 34.77 -25.14
N GLU A 32 17.39 34.33 -26.32
CA GLU A 32 16.19 34.86 -26.98
C GLU A 32 14.90 34.21 -26.47
N VAL A 33 15.01 33.11 -25.71
CA VAL A 33 13.88 32.52 -24.98
C VAL A 33 13.25 33.59 -24.08
N ILE A 34 11.92 33.70 -24.11
CA ILE A 34 11.21 34.74 -23.36
C ILE A 34 11.37 34.54 -21.84
N ASP A 35 11.39 35.63 -21.09
CA ASP A 35 11.80 35.65 -19.67
C ASP A 35 11.08 34.60 -18.80
N ARG A 36 9.80 34.37 -19.05
CA ARG A 36 8.98 33.39 -18.30
C ARG A 36 9.45 31.93 -18.45
N TYR A 37 10.11 31.58 -19.55
CA TYR A 37 10.64 30.23 -19.82
C TYR A 37 12.17 30.15 -19.81
N ARG A 38 12.86 31.29 -19.93
CA ARG A 38 14.32 31.36 -20.04
C ARG A 38 15.01 30.64 -18.89
N GLY A 39 15.94 29.74 -19.22
CA GLY A 39 16.74 28.98 -18.25
C GLY A 39 16.00 27.84 -17.55
N ARG A 40 14.74 27.53 -17.92
CA ARG A 40 13.91 26.52 -17.23
C ARG A 40 13.40 25.43 -18.17
N THR A 41 13.81 25.44 -19.44
CA THR A 41 13.31 24.53 -20.47
C THR A 41 14.43 23.75 -21.15
N TRP A 42 14.22 22.45 -21.39
CA TRP A 42 15.13 21.60 -22.15
C TRP A 42 14.40 20.40 -22.78
N LEU A 43 15.04 19.72 -23.74
CA LEU A 43 14.48 18.51 -24.35
C LEU A 43 14.75 17.28 -23.49
N TYR A 44 13.78 16.36 -23.44
CA TYR A 44 13.83 15.19 -22.57
C TYR A 44 14.93 14.19 -22.97
N THR A 45 14.95 13.69 -24.22
CA THR A 45 15.92 12.64 -24.63
C THR A 45 16.93 13.08 -25.68
N GLY A 46 16.88 14.32 -26.19
CA GLY A 46 17.81 14.80 -27.22
C GLY A 46 17.86 13.97 -28.51
N SER A 47 16.96 12.99 -28.66
CA SER A 47 16.86 12.11 -29.81
C SER A 47 16.18 12.84 -30.96
N HIS A 48 16.61 12.56 -32.20
CA HIS A 48 16.14 13.23 -33.41
C HIS A 48 14.63 13.01 -33.70
N LYS A 49 13.96 12.11 -32.96
CA LYS A 49 12.52 11.81 -33.11
C LYS A 49 11.69 12.14 -31.86
N ASP A 50 12.31 12.68 -30.81
CA ASP A 50 11.64 13.02 -29.57
C ASP A 50 11.75 14.52 -29.31
N CYS A 51 10.64 15.22 -29.50
CA CYS A 51 10.53 16.65 -29.25
C CYS A 51 10.02 16.98 -27.83
N SER A 52 9.89 15.98 -26.94
CA SER A 52 9.35 16.16 -25.59
C SER A 52 10.08 17.27 -24.83
N LEU A 53 9.32 18.28 -24.41
CA LEU A 53 9.81 19.43 -23.67
C LEU A 53 9.68 19.20 -22.16
N VAL A 54 10.75 19.46 -21.43
CA VAL A 54 10.73 19.61 -19.99
C VAL A 54 10.67 21.10 -19.68
N ILE A 55 9.75 21.49 -18.79
CA ILE A 55 9.64 22.83 -18.23
C ILE A 55 9.74 22.69 -16.71
N ASP A 56 10.82 23.19 -16.12
CA ASP A 56 10.99 23.17 -14.67
C ASP A 56 10.28 24.34 -14.00
N GLU A 57 9.93 24.12 -12.74
CA GLU A 57 9.44 25.15 -11.82
C GLU A 57 8.27 26.02 -12.36
N LEU A 58 7.29 25.41 -13.04
CA LEU A 58 6.10 26.11 -13.50
C LEU A 58 5.43 26.96 -12.40
N SER A 59 5.09 28.20 -12.74
CA SER A 59 4.31 29.12 -11.90
C SER A 59 2.88 29.31 -12.44
N LEU A 60 1.98 29.86 -11.63
CA LEU A 60 0.58 30.09 -12.03
C LEU A 60 0.42 30.99 -13.25
N SER A 61 1.38 31.88 -13.55
CA SER A 61 1.34 32.70 -14.76
C SER A 61 1.37 31.85 -16.03
N HIS A 62 1.90 30.64 -15.97
CA HIS A 62 1.96 29.68 -17.09
C HIS A 62 0.66 28.95 -17.36
N ASN A 63 -0.30 29.03 -16.45
CA ASN A 63 -1.58 28.37 -16.63
C ASN A 63 -2.32 28.97 -17.82
N GLY A 64 -2.75 28.12 -18.75
CA GLY A 64 -3.46 28.53 -19.96
C GLY A 64 -2.57 28.84 -21.16
N ASP A 65 -1.24 28.85 -20.99
CA ASP A 65 -0.34 28.99 -22.13
C ASP A 65 -0.51 27.81 -23.09
N ARG A 66 -0.62 28.12 -24.37
CA ARG A 66 -0.54 27.13 -25.45
C ARG A 66 0.85 27.19 -26.05
N ILE A 67 1.50 26.05 -26.19
CA ILE A 67 2.84 25.94 -26.77
C ILE A 67 2.84 24.90 -27.90
N TYR A 68 3.76 25.03 -28.83
CA TYR A 68 3.91 24.08 -29.93
C TYR A 68 5.37 23.93 -30.35
N THR A 69 5.68 22.82 -30.98
CA THR A 69 7.02 22.50 -31.48
C THR A 69 7.13 22.83 -32.97
N TRP A 70 8.30 23.28 -33.40
CA TRP A 70 8.63 23.51 -34.79
C TRP A 70 9.99 22.87 -35.06
N ILE A 71 9.98 21.89 -35.96
CA ILE A 71 11.18 21.16 -36.40
C ILE A 71 11.72 21.83 -37.66
N ASP A 72 13.02 22.12 -37.66
CA ASP A 72 13.76 22.75 -38.76
C ASP A 72 13.14 24.09 -39.22
N PRO A 73 12.99 25.09 -38.33
CA PRO A 73 12.29 26.33 -38.62
C PRO A 73 12.94 27.18 -39.72
N GLU A 74 14.22 26.97 -40.01
CA GLU A 74 14.93 27.63 -41.11
C GLU A 74 14.48 27.15 -42.49
N ASN A 75 14.03 25.90 -42.60
CA ASN A 75 13.73 25.27 -43.91
C ASN A 75 12.25 24.85 -44.04
N VAL A 76 11.55 24.62 -42.92
CA VAL A 76 10.15 24.21 -42.89
C VAL A 76 9.27 25.39 -42.54
N GLY A 77 8.86 26.18 -43.53
CA GLY A 77 7.98 27.34 -43.33
C GLY A 77 6.50 27.00 -43.17
N ARG A 78 5.68 28.02 -42.85
CA ARG A 78 4.20 27.93 -42.79
C ARG A 78 3.56 27.42 -44.08
N SER A 79 4.19 27.67 -45.22
CA SER A 79 3.77 27.19 -46.55
C SER A 79 3.93 25.68 -46.71
N THR A 80 4.80 25.06 -45.91
CA THR A 80 5.15 23.63 -46.00
C THR A 80 4.40 22.81 -44.95
N PHE A 81 4.31 23.34 -43.72
CA PHE A 81 3.58 22.68 -42.63
C PHE A 81 3.02 23.71 -41.65
N ARG A 82 1.77 23.52 -41.23
CA ARG A 82 1.14 24.33 -40.17
C ARG A 82 1.55 23.80 -38.81
N PHE A 83 2.80 24.09 -38.43
CA PHE A 83 3.43 23.66 -37.18
C PHE A 83 2.66 24.02 -35.90
N PHE A 84 1.71 24.96 -35.96
CA PHE A 84 0.85 25.36 -34.85
C PHE A 84 -0.50 24.64 -34.80
N ASP A 85 -0.78 23.69 -35.71
CA ASP A 85 -2.01 22.88 -35.66
C ASP A 85 -1.99 21.86 -34.50
N VAL A 86 -0.79 21.48 -34.03
CA VAL A 86 -0.59 20.64 -32.85
C VAL A 86 -0.02 21.47 -31.72
N THR A 87 -0.82 21.72 -30.69
CA THR A 87 -0.44 22.53 -29.53
C THR A 87 -0.67 21.78 -28.22
N THR A 88 0.18 22.01 -27.23
CA THR A 88 0.00 21.57 -25.84
C THR A 88 -0.53 22.74 -25.02
N LEU A 89 -1.61 22.53 -24.27
CA LEU A 89 -2.13 23.48 -23.29
C LEU A 89 -1.53 23.19 -21.91
N ILE A 90 -0.92 24.20 -21.29
CA ILE A 90 -0.32 24.08 -19.97
C ILE A 90 -1.41 24.31 -18.90
N HIS A 91 -1.58 23.31 -18.02
CA HIS A 91 -2.42 23.41 -16.84
C HIS A 91 -1.55 23.39 -15.58
N VAL A 92 -1.55 24.49 -14.83
CA VAL A 92 -0.81 24.60 -13.56
C VAL A 92 -1.80 24.58 -12.42
N LYS A 93 -1.62 23.64 -11.48
CA LYS A 93 -2.39 23.56 -10.25
C LYS A 93 -1.65 24.24 -9.11
N SER A 94 -2.36 24.99 -8.28
CA SER A 94 -1.83 25.58 -7.04
C SER A 94 -1.79 24.59 -5.88
N THR A 95 -2.45 23.44 -6.00
CA THR A 95 -2.52 22.39 -4.99
C THR A 95 -2.15 21.04 -5.60
N ALA A 96 -1.55 20.15 -4.81
CA ALA A 96 -1.38 18.76 -5.20
C ALA A 96 -2.74 18.04 -5.17
N ASP A 97 -2.90 17.00 -5.99
CA ASP A 97 -4.06 16.13 -5.89
C ASP A 97 -3.85 15.13 -4.73
N LYS A 98 -4.94 14.79 -4.03
CA LYS A 98 -4.88 13.75 -3.00
C LYS A 98 -4.49 12.40 -3.61
N PRO A 99 -3.53 11.67 -3.02
CA PRO A 99 -3.17 10.35 -3.52
C PRO A 99 -4.32 9.36 -3.27
N SER A 100 -4.51 8.42 -4.19
CA SER A 100 -5.49 7.35 -4.05
C SER A 100 -4.87 6.14 -3.36
N VAL A 101 -5.56 5.60 -2.36
CA VAL A 101 -5.11 4.41 -1.60
C VAL A 101 -6.06 3.25 -1.89
N SER A 102 -5.50 2.11 -2.28
CA SER A 102 -6.24 0.85 -2.40
C SER A 102 -5.62 -0.22 -1.51
N ILE A 103 -6.46 -1.07 -0.95
CA ILE A 103 -6.08 -2.10 0.02
C ILE A 103 -6.61 -3.44 -0.50
N SER A 104 -5.80 -4.49 -0.42
CA SER A 104 -6.20 -5.86 -0.73
C SER A 104 -5.72 -6.84 0.34
N GLY A 105 -6.59 -7.78 0.71
CA GLY A 105 -6.34 -8.77 1.75
C GLY A 105 -6.41 -8.17 3.17
N GLY A 106 -5.83 -8.89 4.13
CA GLY A 106 -5.76 -8.45 5.52
C GLY A 106 -7.09 -8.40 6.26
N TYR A 107 -8.05 -9.26 5.91
CA TYR A 107 -9.38 -9.23 6.53
C TYR A 107 -9.36 -9.77 7.97
N LYS A 108 -8.34 -10.55 8.32
CA LYS A 108 -8.10 -11.04 9.68
C LYS A 108 -6.71 -10.66 10.19
N ILE A 109 -6.58 -10.54 11.51
CA ILE A 109 -5.28 -10.33 12.14
C ILE A 109 -4.35 -11.51 11.83
N GLY A 110 -3.08 -11.20 11.50
CA GLY A 110 -2.08 -12.16 11.08
C GLY A 110 -2.10 -12.48 9.57
N GLU A 111 -3.11 -12.05 8.82
CA GLU A 111 -3.11 -12.18 7.35
C GLU A 111 -2.17 -11.18 6.68
N SER A 112 -1.74 -11.55 5.47
CA SER A 112 -1.01 -10.65 4.58
C SER A 112 -1.95 -9.57 4.07
N ILE A 113 -1.47 -8.33 4.08
CA ILE A 113 -2.17 -7.16 3.55
C ILE A 113 -1.27 -6.44 2.55
N THR A 114 -1.87 -5.98 1.45
CA THR A 114 -1.19 -5.17 0.44
C THR A 114 -1.86 -3.81 0.36
N VAL A 115 -1.07 -2.76 0.54
CA VAL A 115 -1.54 -1.37 0.46
C VAL A 115 -0.81 -0.71 -0.71
N GLN A 116 -1.60 -0.15 -1.62
CA GLN A 116 -1.09 0.61 -2.76
C GLN A 116 -1.48 2.06 -2.61
N CYS A 117 -0.50 2.93 -2.75
CA CYS A 117 -0.70 4.35 -2.88
C CYS A 117 -0.35 4.81 -4.29
N THR A 118 -1.22 5.61 -4.89
CA THR A 118 -1.13 6.02 -6.30
C THR A 118 -1.38 7.52 -6.43
N THR A 119 -0.66 8.16 -7.34
CA THR A 119 -0.93 9.55 -7.73
C THR A 119 -0.58 9.76 -9.19
N ARG A 120 -1.26 10.72 -9.83
CA ARG A 120 -1.03 11.08 -11.22
C ARG A 120 -0.19 12.36 -11.30
N HIS A 121 0.68 12.44 -12.30
CA HIS A 121 1.55 13.59 -12.52
C HIS A 121 1.93 13.72 -14.00
N SER A 122 2.50 14.87 -14.37
CA SER A 122 3.02 15.15 -15.73
C SER A 122 4.54 15.23 -15.80
N CYS A 123 5.24 14.91 -14.70
CA CYS A 123 6.70 15.05 -14.58
C CYS A 123 7.42 13.68 -14.56
N PRO A 124 7.69 13.03 -15.69
CA PRO A 124 8.40 11.75 -15.71
C PRO A 124 9.86 11.84 -15.28
N TYR A 125 10.53 12.96 -15.59
CA TYR A 125 11.93 13.19 -15.22
C TYR A 125 12.12 13.42 -13.72
N SER A 126 11.11 14.01 -13.08
CA SER A 126 11.10 14.25 -11.64
C SER A 126 9.75 13.86 -11.07
N PRO A 127 9.49 12.54 -10.94
CA PRO A 127 8.23 12.06 -10.40
C PRO A 127 8.11 12.47 -8.93
N PRO A 128 6.88 12.68 -8.42
CA PRO A 128 6.70 12.99 -7.01
C PRO A 128 7.11 11.79 -6.14
N SER A 129 7.52 12.06 -4.90
CA SER A 129 7.78 11.00 -3.94
C SER A 129 6.49 10.59 -3.24
N LEU A 130 6.37 9.29 -2.98
CA LEU A 130 5.28 8.70 -2.20
C LEU A 130 5.83 8.18 -0.87
N SER A 131 5.09 8.38 0.21
CA SER A 131 5.38 7.81 1.52
C SER A 131 4.12 7.19 2.10
N LEU A 132 4.26 5.98 2.65
CA LEU A 132 3.18 5.22 3.25
C LEU A 132 3.57 4.87 4.69
N THR A 133 2.73 5.25 5.64
CA THR A 133 2.90 4.95 7.07
C THR A 133 1.67 4.23 7.62
N GLY A 134 1.83 3.61 8.80
CA GLY A 134 0.79 2.80 9.44
C GLY A 134 0.77 1.32 9.02
N ILE A 135 1.71 0.91 8.17
CA ILE A 135 1.94 -0.49 7.78
C ILE A 135 3.44 -0.80 7.77
N ASP A 136 3.81 -1.79 8.59
CA ASP A 136 5.16 -2.33 8.62
C ASP A 136 5.38 -3.27 7.43
N LYS A 137 6.59 -3.23 6.87
CA LYS A 137 6.99 -4.15 5.82
C LYS A 137 6.99 -5.58 6.36
N LYS A 138 6.44 -6.52 5.59
CA LYS A 138 6.62 -7.95 5.84
C LYS A 138 8.12 -8.29 5.82
N PRO A 139 8.62 -9.18 6.71
CA PRO A 139 10.01 -9.58 6.69
C PRO A 139 10.44 -10.09 5.31
N GLY A 140 11.53 -9.52 4.77
CA GLY A 140 12.04 -9.85 3.43
C GLY A 140 11.27 -9.22 2.26
N ALA A 141 10.22 -8.42 2.51
CA ALA A 141 9.54 -7.65 1.49
C ALA A 141 10.05 -6.21 1.45
N GLU A 142 10.21 -5.69 0.23
CA GLU A 142 10.57 -4.30 -0.01
C GLU A 142 9.43 -3.53 -0.68
N ASP A 143 9.48 -2.21 -0.53
CA ASP A 143 8.54 -1.32 -1.19
C ASP A 143 8.75 -1.38 -2.71
N ARG A 144 7.65 -1.58 -3.44
CA ARG A 144 7.68 -1.58 -4.90
C ARG A 144 7.16 -0.26 -5.41
N LEU A 145 8.06 0.55 -5.95
CA LEU A 145 7.74 1.81 -6.61
C LEU A 145 7.70 1.58 -8.13
N LYS A 146 6.57 1.90 -8.76
CA LYS A 146 6.41 1.85 -10.21
C LYS A 146 5.93 3.20 -10.72
N ASN A 147 6.67 3.79 -11.64
CA ASN A 147 6.26 4.98 -12.38
C ASN A 147 6.01 4.60 -13.84
N SER A 148 4.82 4.88 -14.36
CA SER A 148 4.43 4.47 -15.72
C SER A 148 3.50 5.47 -16.38
N LEU A 149 3.67 5.64 -17.69
CA LEU A 149 2.75 6.40 -18.53
C LEU A 149 1.39 5.68 -18.61
N ILE A 150 0.31 6.38 -18.27
CA ILE A 150 -1.06 5.82 -18.35
C ILE A 150 -1.70 6.16 -19.69
N ARG A 151 -1.54 7.40 -20.14
CA ARG A 151 -2.24 7.95 -21.30
C ARG A 151 -1.26 8.57 -22.27
N SER A 152 -1.59 8.52 -23.55
CA SER A 152 -0.86 9.23 -24.60
C SER A 152 -0.93 10.76 -24.48
N ASP A 153 -1.77 11.29 -23.58
CA ASP A 153 -1.86 12.72 -23.26
C ASP A 153 -0.72 13.26 -22.37
N GLY A 154 0.25 12.40 -22.00
CA GLY A 154 1.37 12.78 -21.13
C GLY A 154 1.11 12.60 -19.64
N THR A 155 0.00 11.99 -19.24
CA THR A 155 -0.29 11.66 -17.84
C THR A 155 0.45 10.40 -17.38
N TRP A 156 1.28 10.54 -16.36
CA TRP A 156 1.98 9.48 -15.65
C TRP A 156 1.28 9.13 -14.34
N GLU A 157 1.50 7.90 -13.87
CA GLU A 157 1.15 7.46 -12.53
C GLU A 157 2.35 6.84 -11.85
N ILE A 158 2.59 7.31 -10.63
CA ILE A 158 3.48 6.66 -9.71
C ILE A 158 2.67 5.92 -8.66
N ARG A 159 3.09 4.68 -8.39
CA ARG A 159 2.46 3.75 -7.47
C ARG A 159 3.49 3.16 -6.51
N LEU A 160 3.25 3.34 -5.22
CA LEU A 160 3.97 2.70 -4.13
C LEU A 160 3.15 1.53 -3.61
N THR A 161 3.69 0.31 -3.67
CA THR A 161 3.04 -0.89 -3.13
C THR A 161 3.85 -1.42 -1.95
N ARG A 162 3.18 -1.62 -0.81
CA ARG A 162 3.77 -2.26 0.37
C ARG A 162 2.98 -3.49 0.76
N GLU A 163 3.70 -4.57 1.04
CA GLU A 163 3.16 -5.79 1.63
C GLU A 163 3.52 -5.83 3.11
N GLY A 164 2.54 -6.13 3.96
CA GLY A 164 2.68 -6.19 5.41
C GLY A 164 1.83 -7.31 6.01
N ILE A 165 1.82 -7.37 7.34
CA ILE A 165 0.99 -8.28 8.12
C ILE A 165 0.08 -7.45 9.03
N VAL A 166 -1.20 -7.82 9.09
CA VAL A 166 -2.17 -7.14 9.96
C VAL A 166 -1.87 -7.44 11.44
N GLN A 167 -1.66 -6.40 12.24
CA GLN A 167 -1.26 -6.53 13.66
C GLN A 167 -2.37 -6.20 14.68
N SER A 168 -3.39 -5.46 14.27
CA SER A 168 -4.53 -5.04 15.10
C SER A 168 -5.88 -5.09 14.34
N GLU A 169 -6.98 -4.95 15.07
CA GLU A 169 -8.34 -4.90 14.51
C GLU A 169 -8.60 -3.62 13.70
N ARG A 170 -7.84 -2.56 13.98
CA ARG A 170 -8.05 -1.24 13.37
C ARG A 170 -6.71 -0.57 13.11
N HIS A 171 -6.40 -0.41 11.82
CA HIS A 171 -5.20 0.27 11.36
C HIS A 171 -5.56 1.54 10.61
N THR A 172 -4.71 2.55 10.78
CA THR A 172 -4.80 3.80 10.04
C THR A 172 -3.59 3.87 9.11
N PHE A 173 -3.84 3.82 7.80
CA PHE A 173 -2.80 4.03 6.80
C PHE A 173 -2.83 5.47 6.34
N LEU A 174 -1.66 6.10 6.32
CA LEU A 174 -1.48 7.45 5.80
C LEU A 174 -0.56 7.35 4.57
N CYS A 175 -1.10 7.68 3.41
CA CYS A 175 -0.27 7.94 2.25
C CYS A 175 -0.09 9.44 2.04
N SER A 176 1.15 9.85 1.78
CA SER A 176 1.49 11.21 1.39
C SER A 176 2.22 11.24 0.05
N VAL A 177 1.96 12.29 -0.71
CA VAL A 177 2.67 12.64 -1.94
C VAL A 177 3.41 13.95 -1.74
N ARG A 178 4.64 14.05 -2.26
CA ARG A 178 5.41 15.29 -2.29
C ARG A 178 6.00 15.52 -3.67
N HIS A 179 5.64 16.63 -4.29
CA HIS A 179 6.19 17.08 -5.57
C HIS A 179 7.49 17.87 -5.35
N ARG A 180 8.40 17.87 -6.33
CA ARG A 180 9.67 18.62 -6.28
C ARG A 180 9.47 20.11 -6.00
N GLY A 181 8.39 20.70 -6.52
CA GLY A 181 7.99 22.09 -6.27
C GLY A 181 7.44 22.37 -4.87
N GLY A 182 7.49 21.41 -3.94
CA GLY A 182 7.10 21.57 -2.53
C GLY A 182 5.64 21.24 -2.22
N LEU A 183 4.75 21.25 -3.22
CA LEU A 183 3.35 20.86 -3.06
C LEU A 183 3.26 19.43 -2.52
N SER A 184 2.49 19.25 -1.46
CA SER A 184 2.31 17.97 -0.79
C SER A 184 0.85 17.78 -0.43
N GLU A 185 0.37 16.55 -0.47
CA GLU A 185 -0.98 16.17 -0.06
C GLU A 185 -0.97 14.79 0.59
N SER A 186 -2.04 14.46 1.30
CA SER A 186 -2.14 13.15 1.96
C SER A 186 -3.56 12.61 2.05
N THR A 187 -3.64 11.29 2.08
CA THR A 187 -4.87 10.53 2.23
C THR A 187 -4.73 9.55 3.37
N THR A 188 -5.67 9.60 4.30
CA THR A 188 -5.79 8.66 5.41
C THR A 188 -6.91 7.69 5.13
N ILE A 189 -6.66 6.39 5.29
CA ILE A 189 -7.67 5.34 5.19
C ILE A 189 -7.62 4.45 6.44
N ILE A 190 -8.80 4.04 6.91
CA ILE A 190 -8.93 3.15 8.05
C ILE A 190 -9.26 1.76 7.53
N HIS A 191 -8.43 0.78 7.90
CA HIS A 191 -8.65 -0.63 7.61
C HIS A 191 -9.07 -1.36 8.87
N THR A 192 -10.13 -2.16 8.77
CA THR A 192 -10.65 -2.98 9.88
C THR A 192 -10.46 -4.44 9.58
N ALA A 193 -9.86 -5.17 10.51
CA ALA A 193 -9.66 -6.61 10.44
C ALA A 193 -10.42 -7.32 11.55
N GLN A 194 -10.93 -8.50 11.24
CA GLN A 194 -11.58 -9.39 12.19
C GLN A 194 -10.55 -10.11 13.05
N CYS A 195 -10.95 -10.52 14.24
CA CYS A 195 -10.12 -11.38 15.04
C CYS A 195 -9.96 -12.77 14.40
N SER A 196 -8.79 -13.37 14.60
CA SER A 196 -8.49 -14.74 14.22
C SER A 196 -8.15 -15.60 15.45
N THR A 197 -8.60 -16.85 15.42
CA THR A 197 -8.30 -17.88 16.42
C THR A 197 -7.73 -19.11 15.74
N ASP A 198 -6.64 -19.65 16.27
CA ASP A 198 -6.17 -20.98 15.91
C ASP A 198 -7.09 -22.05 16.53
N GLN A 199 -6.88 -23.32 16.17
CA GLN A 199 -7.64 -24.44 16.73
C GLN A 199 -7.31 -24.65 18.23
N ALA A 200 -8.35 -24.81 19.05
CA ALA A 200 -8.25 -25.15 20.46
C ALA A 200 -7.60 -26.53 20.64
N ARG A 201 -6.92 -26.72 21.77
CA ARG A 201 -6.21 -27.95 22.12
C ARG A 201 -6.56 -28.33 23.55
N ILE A 202 -6.61 -29.62 23.81
CA ILE A 202 -6.75 -30.18 25.15
C ILE A 202 -5.55 -31.08 25.43
N THR A 203 -4.99 -30.95 26.62
CA THR A 203 -3.84 -31.73 27.10
C THR A 203 -4.11 -32.19 28.54
N PRO A 204 -3.81 -33.43 28.92
CA PRO A 204 -3.20 -34.48 28.11
C PRO A 204 -4.12 -34.97 26.96
N ASP A 205 -3.61 -35.85 26.10
CA ASP A 205 -4.41 -36.48 25.04
C ASP A 205 -5.11 -37.75 25.57
N SER A 206 -5.95 -38.38 24.73
CA SER A 206 -6.71 -39.58 25.11
C SER A 206 -5.86 -40.85 25.27
N ASN A 207 -4.54 -40.76 25.12
CA ASN A 207 -3.62 -41.88 25.38
C ASN A 207 -3.03 -41.87 26.79
N THR A 208 -3.18 -40.76 27.51
CA THR A 208 -2.63 -40.62 28.86
C THR A 208 -3.52 -41.37 29.86
N GLU A 209 -2.89 -42.20 30.69
CA GLU A 209 -3.56 -42.90 31.79
C GLU A 209 -3.68 -41.98 33.01
N PHE A 210 -4.88 -41.93 33.59
CA PHE A 210 -5.17 -41.26 34.85
C PHE A 210 -5.18 -42.30 35.97
N LEU A 211 -4.40 -42.07 37.03
CA LEU A 211 -4.44 -42.92 38.22
C LEU A 211 -5.64 -42.52 39.08
N GLU A 212 -6.39 -43.52 39.53
CA GLU A 212 -7.53 -43.30 40.42
C GLU A 212 -7.09 -42.60 41.73
N GLY A 213 -7.87 -41.61 42.17
CA GLY A 213 -7.61 -40.87 43.41
C GLY A 213 -6.49 -39.82 43.33
N LEU A 214 -5.71 -39.76 42.24
CA LEU A 214 -4.67 -38.76 42.03
C LEU A 214 -5.23 -37.52 41.30
N GLU A 215 -4.93 -36.32 41.80
CA GLU A 215 -5.26 -35.06 41.12
C GLU A 215 -4.30 -34.83 39.93
N GLN A 216 -4.86 -34.59 38.75
CA GLN A 216 -4.13 -34.25 37.54
C GLN A 216 -4.76 -33.07 36.81
N ASP A 217 -3.93 -32.27 36.15
CA ASP A 217 -4.37 -31.10 35.40
C ASP A 217 -4.76 -31.47 33.96
N ILE A 218 -5.98 -31.11 33.58
CA ILE A 218 -6.45 -31.11 32.20
C ILE A 218 -6.50 -29.66 31.72
N VAL A 219 -5.66 -29.31 30.77
CA VAL A 219 -5.51 -27.96 30.25
C VAL A 219 -6.15 -27.85 28.87
N CYS A 220 -7.03 -26.87 28.72
CA CYS A 220 -7.56 -26.44 27.44
C CYS A 220 -6.91 -25.12 27.05
N SER A 221 -6.33 -25.05 25.85
CA SER A 221 -5.65 -23.86 25.35
C SER A 221 -6.17 -23.46 23.98
N VAL A 222 -6.19 -22.15 23.71
CA VAL A 222 -6.48 -21.61 22.39
C VAL A 222 -5.59 -20.40 22.13
N THR A 223 -5.04 -20.34 20.91
CA THR A 223 -4.26 -19.20 20.46
C THR A 223 -5.16 -18.26 19.67
N TYR A 224 -5.10 -16.97 19.96
CA TYR A 224 -5.92 -15.94 19.33
C TYR A 224 -5.10 -14.67 19.10
N MET A 225 -5.57 -13.78 18.21
CA MET A 225 -4.83 -12.56 17.87
C MET A 225 -5.57 -11.26 18.24
N CYS A 226 -6.70 -11.32 18.95
CA CYS A 226 -7.42 -10.12 19.38
C CYS A 226 -6.72 -9.43 20.56
N THR A 227 -6.77 -8.10 20.58
CA THR A 227 -6.24 -7.29 21.68
C THR A 227 -7.30 -6.90 22.69
N LYS A 228 -8.57 -6.82 22.26
CA LYS A 228 -9.67 -6.33 23.10
C LYS A 228 -10.42 -7.45 23.83
N ASN A 229 -10.72 -8.55 23.13
CA ASN A 229 -11.53 -9.64 23.66
C ASN A 229 -10.70 -10.88 23.95
N GLN A 230 -11.07 -11.61 25.01
CA GLN A 230 -10.40 -12.83 25.45
C GLN A 230 -11.32 -14.05 25.34
N PRO A 231 -10.79 -15.24 25.00
CA PRO A 231 -11.59 -16.45 24.91
C PRO A 231 -12.22 -16.81 26.25
N GLN A 232 -13.50 -17.17 26.21
CA GLN A 232 -14.20 -17.76 27.35
C GLN A 232 -14.14 -19.28 27.26
N PHE A 233 -13.83 -19.94 28.37
CA PHE A 233 -13.79 -21.39 28.48
C PHE A 233 -14.94 -21.90 29.35
N LEU A 234 -15.53 -23.03 28.94
CA LEU A 234 -16.55 -23.79 29.65
C LEU A 234 -16.17 -25.27 29.61
N TRP A 235 -16.22 -25.94 30.77
CA TRP A 235 -15.96 -27.36 30.89
C TRP A 235 -17.27 -28.11 31.14
N ASN A 236 -17.54 -29.16 30.35
CA ASN A 236 -18.78 -29.95 30.37
C ASN A 236 -20.04 -29.06 30.48
N ASP A 237 -20.19 -28.12 29.55
CA ASP A 237 -21.31 -27.16 29.47
C ASP A 237 -21.56 -26.36 30.78
N GLY A 238 -20.51 -26.15 31.58
CA GLY A 238 -20.56 -25.42 32.85
C GLY A 238 -20.68 -26.30 34.08
N GLY A 239 -20.75 -27.63 33.92
CA GLY A 239 -20.77 -28.59 35.03
C GLY A 239 -19.44 -28.70 35.78
N LEU A 240 -18.34 -28.26 35.18
CA LEU A 240 -17.00 -28.32 35.80
C LEU A 240 -16.35 -26.93 35.84
N ARG A 241 -15.60 -26.65 36.92
CA ARG A 241 -14.96 -25.36 37.15
C ARG A 241 -13.47 -25.41 36.78
N GLY A 242 -13.10 -24.76 35.69
CA GLY A 242 -11.71 -24.53 35.30
C GLY A 242 -11.14 -23.22 35.85
N ILE A 243 -9.82 -23.20 36.07
CA ILE A 243 -9.03 -22.02 36.47
C ILE A 243 -8.45 -21.39 35.20
N LYS A 244 -8.74 -20.11 34.95
CA LYS A 244 -8.18 -19.40 33.78
C LYS A 244 -6.84 -18.77 34.14
N SER A 245 -5.83 -18.94 33.29
CA SER A 245 -4.55 -18.25 33.44
C SER A 245 -4.54 -16.95 32.65
N SER A 246 -3.68 -16.01 33.05
CA SER A 246 -3.39 -14.82 32.25
C SER A 246 -2.88 -15.23 30.85
N PRO A 247 -3.37 -14.60 29.77
CA PRO A 247 -2.91 -14.93 28.43
C PRO A 247 -1.43 -14.63 28.25
N THR A 248 -0.71 -15.55 27.60
CA THR A 248 0.72 -15.35 27.29
C THR A 248 0.86 -14.77 25.89
N LYS A 249 1.65 -13.69 25.72
CA LYS A 249 1.86 -13.04 24.41
C LYS A 249 3.16 -13.52 23.75
N ARG A 250 3.09 -13.89 22.48
CA ARG A 250 4.25 -14.15 21.60
C ARG A 250 4.04 -13.46 20.25
N GLY A 251 4.74 -12.35 20.02
CA GLY A 251 4.55 -11.52 18.83
C GLY A 251 3.13 -10.93 18.79
N THR A 252 2.38 -11.21 17.72
CA THR A 252 0.96 -10.84 17.57
C THR A 252 -0.02 -11.88 18.13
N LYS A 253 0.46 -13.04 18.57
CA LYS A 253 -0.37 -14.13 19.08
C LYS A 253 -0.47 -14.10 20.60
N TYR A 254 -1.67 -14.34 21.12
CA TYR A 254 -1.98 -14.54 22.52
C TYR A 254 -2.42 -15.99 22.73
N GLU A 255 -1.93 -16.64 23.80
CA GLU A 255 -2.36 -17.97 24.19
C GLU A 255 -3.14 -17.87 25.49
N ALA A 256 -4.43 -18.19 25.45
CA ALA A 256 -5.26 -18.31 26.65
C ALA A 256 -5.36 -19.79 27.05
N ARG A 257 -5.33 -20.04 28.36
CA ARG A 257 -5.44 -21.39 28.92
C ARG A 257 -6.45 -21.45 30.06
N SER A 258 -7.16 -22.56 30.15
CA SER A 258 -7.95 -22.93 31.30
C SER A 258 -7.51 -24.31 31.78
N THR A 259 -7.24 -24.44 33.08
CA THR A 259 -6.82 -25.68 33.72
C THR A 259 -7.95 -26.21 34.59
N LEU A 260 -8.37 -27.45 34.34
CA LEU A 260 -9.27 -28.21 35.17
C LEU A 260 -8.44 -29.16 36.04
N LYS A 261 -8.49 -28.96 37.35
CA LYS A 261 -7.94 -29.93 38.32
C LYS A 261 -8.93 -31.08 38.43
N PHE A 262 -8.53 -32.28 38.01
CA PHE A 262 -9.40 -33.44 37.91
C PHE A 262 -8.84 -34.60 38.73
N THR A 263 -9.67 -35.20 39.58
CA THR A 263 -9.34 -36.41 40.34
C THR A 263 -10.20 -37.55 39.81
N ALA A 264 -9.57 -38.53 39.16
CA ALA A 264 -10.27 -39.62 38.50
C ALA A 264 -10.81 -40.65 39.50
N LYS A 265 -12.00 -41.21 39.21
CA LYS A 265 -12.58 -42.39 39.88
C LYS A 265 -12.61 -43.58 38.92
N ALA A 266 -12.66 -44.81 39.42
CA ALA A 266 -12.78 -46.01 38.58
C ALA A 266 -13.94 -45.91 37.58
N ASP A 267 -15.10 -45.41 38.03
CA ASP A 267 -16.32 -45.23 37.22
C ASP A 267 -16.22 -44.12 36.14
N ASP A 268 -15.15 -43.33 36.15
CA ASP A 268 -14.90 -42.30 35.13
C ASP A 268 -14.19 -42.87 33.89
N HIS A 269 -13.74 -44.13 33.91
CA HIS A 269 -13.13 -44.78 32.75
C HIS A 269 -14.07 -44.76 31.54
N GLY A 270 -13.59 -44.27 30.40
CA GLY A 270 -14.38 -44.14 29.17
C GLY A 270 -15.28 -42.90 29.10
N ARG A 271 -15.42 -42.11 30.17
CA ARG A 271 -16.15 -40.83 30.12
C ARG A 271 -15.35 -39.78 29.36
N THR A 272 -16.05 -38.82 28.78
CA THR A 272 -15.45 -37.70 28.06
C THR A 272 -15.52 -36.40 28.85
N ILE A 273 -14.42 -35.66 28.85
CA ILE A 273 -14.38 -34.27 29.31
C ILE A 273 -14.31 -33.39 28.07
N THR A 274 -15.26 -32.46 27.97
CA THR A 274 -15.35 -31.50 26.87
C THR A 274 -14.97 -30.12 27.37
N CYS A 275 -14.04 -29.48 26.68
CA CYS A 275 -13.78 -28.05 26.78
C CYS A 275 -14.38 -27.32 25.58
N GLN A 276 -15.19 -26.30 25.86
CA GLN A 276 -15.65 -25.35 24.87
C GLN A 276 -14.92 -24.02 25.07
N SER A 277 -14.31 -23.50 23.99
CA SER A 277 -13.80 -22.13 23.93
C SER A 277 -14.70 -21.27 23.04
N ASN A 278 -14.98 -20.04 23.45
CA ASN A 278 -15.76 -19.08 22.68
C ASN A 278 -15.03 -17.75 22.62
N LEU A 279 -14.79 -17.25 21.41
CA LEU A 279 -14.27 -15.90 21.18
C LEU A 279 -15.12 -15.20 20.12
N GLU A 280 -15.83 -14.14 20.54
CA GLU A 280 -16.69 -13.33 19.66
C GLU A 280 -17.70 -14.15 18.82
N GLY A 281 -18.21 -15.26 19.38
CA GLY A 281 -19.16 -16.15 18.69
C GLY A 281 -18.49 -17.27 17.89
N ASN A 282 -17.16 -17.27 17.75
CA ASN A 282 -16.41 -18.43 17.27
C ASN A 282 -16.29 -19.46 18.40
N VAL A 283 -17.17 -20.46 18.37
CA VAL A 283 -17.22 -21.55 19.34
C VAL A 283 -16.45 -22.75 18.83
N GLN A 284 -15.45 -23.18 19.59
CA GLN A 284 -14.69 -24.40 19.33
C GLN A 284 -14.90 -25.39 20.48
N ARG A 285 -14.96 -26.69 20.16
CA ARG A 285 -15.10 -27.77 21.14
C ARG A 285 -13.98 -28.78 20.95
N VAL A 286 -13.32 -29.13 22.04
CA VAL A 286 -12.31 -30.19 22.11
C VAL A 286 -12.64 -31.12 23.27
N GLN A 287 -12.31 -32.40 23.12
CA GLN A 287 -12.67 -33.41 24.10
C GLN A 287 -11.53 -34.39 24.34
N ILE A 288 -11.47 -34.93 25.55
CA ILE A 288 -10.59 -36.02 25.95
C ILE A 288 -11.45 -37.16 26.50
N THR A 289 -11.15 -38.40 26.08
CA THR A 289 -11.71 -39.60 26.70
C THR A 289 -10.77 -40.09 27.79
N LEU A 290 -11.30 -40.27 29.01
CA LEU A 290 -10.53 -40.66 30.18
C LEU A 290 -10.18 -42.15 30.15
N ARG A 291 -8.91 -42.46 30.34
CA ARG A 291 -8.42 -43.83 30.60
C ARG A 291 -7.97 -43.91 32.04
N VAL A 292 -8.85 -44.39 32.92
CA VAL A 292 -8.54 -44.51 34.34
C VAL A 292 -7.97 -45.90 34.63
N LYS A 293 -6.87 -45.95 35.38
CA LYS A 293 -6.30 -47.18 35.91
C LYS A 293 -6.50 -47.18 37.42
N SER A 294 -7.26 -48.16 37.91
CA SER A 294 -7.36 -48.45 39.33
C SER A 294 -6.06 -49.11 39.79
N GLU A 295 -5.55 -48.72 40.96
CA GLU A 295 -4.54 -49.50 41.68
C GLU A 295 -5.12 -50.82 42.21
#